data_AF-A0A6C0DTV5-F1
#
_entry.id   AF-A0A6C0DTV5-F1
#
_cell.length_a   1.000
_cell.length_b   1.000
_cell.length_c   1.000
_cell.angle_alpha   90.00
_cell.angle_beta   90.00
_cell.angle_gamma   90.00
#
_symmetry.space_group_name_H-M   'P 1'
#
loop_
_entity.id
_entity.type
_entity.pdbx_description
1 polymer ?
#
loop_
_entity_poly.entity_id
_entity_poly.type
_entity_poly.pdbx_seq_one_letter_code
_entity_poly.pdbx_strand_id
1 'polypeptide(L)'
;MDVCTFHTRTYGKHNQTLYVFEPTWDSFRPIKKVGWDGKKFSTDDSLKSNLFSPFYGFESLEQKVFCRELAETTELQGREITDPTEFWKWAGLTDASWFRDRPCVFLTECSPKNWHEYLKYTGSRGKTLRRRIPSGRVTRRLIRK
;
A
#
# COMPACT_ATOMS: atom_id res chain seq x y z
N MET A 1 14.09 -13.65 0.65
CA MET A 1 13.22 -12.57 0.17
C MET A 1 12.46 -12.03 1.36
N ASP A 2 12.32 -10.72 1.50
CA ASP A 2 11.51 -10.17 2.60
C ASP A 2 10.04 -10.21 2.19
N VAL A 3 9.17 -10.75 3.04
CA VAL A 3 7.74 -10.89 2.76
C VAL A 3 6.94 -10.12 3.80
N CYS A 4 5.91 -9.42 3.33
CA CYS A 4 4.91 -8.81 4.19
C CYS A 4 3.50 -9.03 3.64
N THR A 5 2.52 -8.97 4.53
CA THR A 5 1.11 -8.97 4.15
C THR A 5 0.54 -7.56 4.34
N PHE A 6 -0.19 -7.07 3.34
CA PHE A 6 -0.81 -5.75 3.35
C PHE A 6 -2.18 -5.82 2.70
N HIS A 7 -3.24 -5.42 3.44
CA HIS A 7 -4.65 -5.48 3.01
C HIS A 7 -5.00 -6.76 2.22
N THR A 8 -4.74 -7.92 2.84
CA THR A 8 -5.03 -9.29 2.34
C THR A 8 -4.16 -9.81 1.19
N ARG A 9 -3.15 -9.06 0.74
CA ARG A 9 -2.21 -9.52 -0.28
C ARG A 9 -0.82 -9.71 0.31
N THR A 10 -0.12 -10.72 -0.19
CA THR A 10 1.28 -10.99 0.18
C THR A 10 2.19 -10.32 -0.84
N TYR A 11 3.11 -9.52 -0.34
CA TYR A 11 4.11 -8.80 -1.12
C TYR A 11 5.48 -9.30 -0.73
N GLY A 12 6.35 -9.46 -1.74
CA GLY A 12 7.73 -9.82 -1.55
C GLY A 12 8.65 -8.71 -2.06
N LYS A 13 9.80 -8.55 -1.42
CA LYS A 13 10.87 -7.64 -1.86
C LYS A 13 12.16 -8.42 -2.00
N HIS A 14 12.76 -8.33 -3.19
CA HIS A 14 14.05 -8.94 -3.50
C HIS A 14 14.87 -8.00 -4.38
N ASN A 15 16.11 -7.69 -3.99
CA ASN A 15 17.01 -6.79 -4.72
C ASN A 15 16.34 -5.49 -5.18
N GLN A 16 15.64 -4.80 -4.27
CA GLN A 16 14.88 -3.57 -4.53
C GLN A 16 13.70 -3.69 -5.51
N THR A 17 13.44 -4.87 -6.05
CA THR A 17 12.27 -5.16 -6.87
C THR A 17 11.13 -5.64 -5.99
N LEU A 18 9.93 -5.14 -6.27
CA LEU A 18 8.70 -5.53 -5.59
C LEU A 18 8.01 -6.63 -6.36
N TYR A 19 7.42 -7.56 -5.61
CA TYR A 19 6.67 -8.67 -6.13
C TYR A 19 5.34 -8.77 -5.38
N VAL A 20 4.30 -9.21 -6.08
CA VAL A 20 3.04 -9.61 -5.47
C VAL A 20 2.87 -11.11 -5.65
N PHE A 21 2.49 -11.81 -4.60
CA PHE A 21 2.11 -13.21 -4.70
C PHE A 21 0.70 -13.29 -5.28
N GLU A 22 0.54 -14.02 -6.39
CA GLU A 22 -0.77 -14.28 -7.00
C GLU A 22 -1.15 -15.73 -6.69
N PRO A 23 -2.10 -15.98 -5.76
CA PRO A 23 -2.47 -17.35 -5.37
C PRO A 23 -2.99 -18.19 -6.54
N THR A 24 -3.56 -17.56 -7.58
CA THR A 24 -4.04 -18.25 -8.77
C THR A 24 -2.93 -18.85 -9.61
N TRP A 25 -1.71 -18.33 -9.51
CA TRP A 25 -0.55 -18.76 -10.29
C TRP A 25 0.49 -19.48 -9.45
N ASP A 26 0.26 -19.56 -8.13
CA ASP A 26 1.18 -20.09 -7.13
C ASP A 26 2.62 -19.56 -7.32
N SER A 27 2.73 -18.28 -7.67
CA SER A 27 4.00 -17.67 -8.01
C SER A 27 3.99 -16.18 -7.69
N PHE A 28 5.20 -15.65 -7.46
CA PHE A 28 5.40 -14.22 -7.38
C PHE A 28 5.32 -13.59 -8.77
N ARG A 29 4.86 -12.34 -8.82
CA ARG A 29 4.84 -11.53 -10.03
C ARG A 29 5.51 -10.19 -9.75
N PRO A 30 6.45 -9.74 -10.61
CA PRO A 30 7.06 -8.44 -10.44
C PRO A 30 6.02 -7.32 -10.60
N ILE A 31 6.13 -6.30 -9.75
CA ILE A 31 5.29 -5.11 -9.78
C ILE A 31 6.18 -3.87 -9.65
N LYS A 32 5.78 -2.78 -10.31
CA LYS A 32 6.50 -1.51 -10.23
C LYS A 32 6.10 -0.72 -8.99
N LYS A 33 4.80 -0.68 -8.70
CA LYS A 33 4.23 0.10 -7.59
C LYS A 33 2.94 -0.49 -7.07
N VAL A 34 2.63 -0.11 -5.83
CA VAL A 34 1.34 -0.34 -5.17
C VAL A 34 0.83 1.02 -4.74
N GLY A 35 -0.38 1.37 -5.18
CA GLY A 35 -0.93 2.69 -4.95
C GLY A 35 -2.44 2.68 -4.78
N TRP A 36 -2.95 3.81 -4.32
CA TRP A 36 -4.38 4.05 -4.20
C TRP A 36 -5.01 4.31 -5.57
N ASP A 37 -6.03 3.53 -5.91
CA ASP A 37 -6.76 3.61 -7.18
C ASP A 37 -8.12 4.32 -7.06
N GLY A 38 -8.34 5.08 -5.99
CA GLY A 38 -9.63 5.74 -5.71
C GLY A 38 -10.59 4.90 -4.88
N LYS A 39 -10.48 3.56 -4.90
CA LYS A 39 -11.35 2.66 -4.13
C LYS A 39 -10.63 1.70 -3.20
N LYS A 40 -9.47 1.19 -3.62
CA LYS A 40 -8.64 0.22 -2.89
C LYS A 40 -7.18 0.40 -3.24
N PHE A 41 -6.29 -0.24 -2.47
CA PHE A 41 -4.90 -0.38 -2.89
C PHE A 41 -4.81 -1.44 -3.99
N SER A 42 -4.22 -1.04 -5.10
CA SER A 42 -4.06 -1.86 -6.30
C SER A 42 -2.59 -1.86 -6.72
N THR A 43 -2.21 -2.89 -7.44
CA THR A 43 -0.88 -3.04 -8.04
C THR A 43 -0.86 -2.46 -9.44
N ASP A 44 0.30 -2.01 -9.90
CA ASP A 44 0.48 -1.69 -11.31
C ASP A 44 0.42 -2.95 -12.17
N ASP A 45 -0.42 -2.91 -13.22
CA ASP A 45 -0.73 -4.04 -14.10
C ASP A 45 -0.11 -3.85 -15.50
N SER A 46 0.94 -3.02 -15.63
CA SER A 46 1.63 -2.78 -16.90
C SER A 46 2.09 -4.06 -17.62
N LEU A 47 2.40 -5.12 -16.87
CA LEU A 47 2.85 -6.43 -17.38
C LEU A 47 1.69 -7.36 -17.79
N LYS A 48 0.44 -6.97 -17.53
CA LYS A 48 -0.78 -7.71 -17.87
C LYS A 48 -1.43 -7.20 -19.18
N SER A 49 -0.68 -6.53 -20.04
CA SER A 49 -1.20 -5.90 -21.26
C SER A 49 -1.65 -6.90 -22.33
N ASN A 50 -0.96 -8.04 -22.49
CA ASN A 50 -1.26 -9.02 -23.55
C ASN A 50 -1.60 -10.41 -22.98
N LEU A 51 -2.89 -10.73 -22.90
CA LEU A 51 -3.42 -12.00 -22.41
C LEU A 51 -2.91 -13.24 -23.17
N PHE A 52 -2.49 -13.09 -24.43
CA PHE A 52 -2.00 -14.19 -25.25
C PHE A 52 -0.48 -14.35 -25.18
N SER A 53 0.21 -13.57 -24.36
CA SER A 53 1.64 -13.74 -24.15
C SER A 53 1.93 -15.06 -23.43
N PRO A 54 2.89 -15.88 -23.90
CA PRO A 54 3.36 -17.07 -23.19
C PRO A 54 3.91 -16.78 -21.78
N PHE A 55 4.34 -15.54 -21.56
CA PHE A 55 4.91 -15.01 -20.32
C PHE A 55 4.02 -13.91 -19.72
N TYR A 56 2.69 -14.02 -19.86
CA TYR A 56 1.72 -13.08 -19.29
C TYR A 56 2.01 -12.72 -17.82
N GLY A 57 2.13 -11.42 -17.53
CA GLY A 57 2.45 -10.92 -16.19
C GLY A 57 3.95 -10.88 -15.87
N PHE A 58 4.81 -11.38 -16.74
CA PHE A 58 6.27 -11.37 -16.62
C PHE A 58 6.90 -10.63 -17.82
N GLU A 59 8.16 -10.23 -17.70
CA GLU A 59 8.93 -9.62 -18.79
C GLU A 59 9.61 -10.68 -19.65
N SER A 60 10.02 -11.81 -19.07
CA SER A 60 10.72 -12.89 -19.76
C SER A 60 10.38 -14.28 -19.19
N LEU A 61 10.71 -15.33 -19.94
CA LEU A 61 10.56 -16.72 -19.49
C LEU A 61 11.48 -17.00 -18.28
N GLU A 62 12.69 -16.47 -18.29
CA GLU A 62 13.66 -16.61 -17.19
C GLU A 62 13.11 -16.00 -15.90
N GLN A 63 12.48 -14.82 -15.99
CA GLN A 63 11.87 -14.17 -14.83
C GLN A 63 10.70 -14.98 -14.27
N LYS A 64 9.94 -15.67 -15.13
CA LYS A 64 8.85 -16.55 -14.70
C LYS A 64 9.38 -17.77 -13.93
N VAL A 65 10.45 -18.40 -14.41
CA VAL A 65 11.11 -19.52 -13.70
C VAL A 65 11.65 -19.04 -12.36
N PHE A 66 12.37 -17.93 -12.36
CA PHE A 66 12.92 -17.33 -11.13
C PHE A 66 11.83 -16.98 -10.11
N CYS A 67 10.70 -16.39 -10.54
CA CYS A 67 9.62 -16.05 -9.62
C CYS A 67 8.91 -17.28 -9.03
N ARG A 68 8.95 -18.41 -9.73
CA ARG A 68 8.44 -19.69 -9.23
C ARG A 68 9.41 -20.28 -8.20
N GLU A 69 10.70 -20.29 -8.49
CA GLU A 69 11.74 -20.72 -7.53
C GLU A 69 11.70 -19.87 -6.25
N LEU A 70 11.46 -18.57 -6.39
CA LEU A 70 11.26 -17.67 -5.25
C LEU A 70 10.03 -18.06 -4.41
N ALA A 71 8.92 -18.46 -5.05
CA ALA A 71 7.73 -18.89 -4.33
C ALA A 71 7.95 -20.20 -3.57
N GLU A 72 8.68 -21.14 -4.15
CA GLU A 72 9.01 -22.44 -3.52
C GLU A 72 9.98 -22.27 -2.34
N THR A 73 10.92 -21.33 -2.43
CA THR A 73 11.96 -21.13 -1.41
C THR A 73 11.51 -20.23 -0.26
N THR A 74 10.51 -19.37 -0.48
CA THR A 74 10.16 -18.32 0.47
C THR A 74 8.91 -18.68 1.28
N GLU A 75 9.00 -18.52 2.60
CA GLU A 75 7.83 -18.65 3.48
C GLU A 75 6.82 -17.51 3.23
N LEU A 76 5.58 -17.89 2.89
CA LEU A 76 4.50 -16.93 2.57
C LEU A 76 3.95 -16.20 3.79
N GLN A 77 4.29 -16.64 5.01
CA GLN A 77 3.87 -16.01 6.27
C GLN A 77 4.81 -14.85 6.63
N GLY A 78 4.58 -13.71 6.00
CA GLY A 78 5.31 -12.47 6.26
C GLY A 78 4.75 -11.65 7.42
N ARG A 79 5.46 -10.57 7.78
CA ARG A 79 4.99 -9.57 8.73
C ARG A 79 3.72 -8.88 8.20
N GLU A 80 2.68 -8.80 9.02
CA GLU A 80 1.48 -8.03 8.67
C GLU A 80 1.70 -6.54 8.92
N ILE A 81 1.54 -5.75 7.86
CA ILE A 81 1.61 -4.29 7.91
C ILE A 81 0.20 -3.76 7.67
N THR A 82 -0.33 -3.02 8.64
CA THR A 82 -1.66 -2.41 8.55
C THR A 82 -1.60 -0.93 8.15
N ASP A 83 -0.54 -0.20 8.53
CA ASP A 83 -0.36 1.20 8.17
C ASP A 83 0.20 1.33 6.74
N PRO A 84 -0.51 1.99 5.80
CA PRO A 84 -0.01 2.25 4.45
C PRO A 84 1.34 2.96 4.44
N THR A 85 1.61 3.83 5.41
CA THR A 85 2.84 4.61 5.49
C THR A 85 4.06 3.73 5.77
N GLU A 86 3.90 2.74 6.65
CA GLU A 86 4.94 1.77 6.95
C GLU A 86 5.19 0.85 5.74
N PHE A 87 4.11 0.45 5.07
CA PHE A 87 4.18 -0.37 3.87
C PHE A 87 4.96 0.31 2.76
N TRP A 88 4.70 1.60 2.46
CA TRP A 88 5.44 2.31 1.41
C TRP A 88 6.91 2.51 1.73
N LYS A 89 7.25 2.74 3.01
CA LYS A 89 8.65 2.80 3.46
C LYS A 89 9.36 1.46 3.24
N TRP A 90 8.70 0.36 3.63
CA TRP A 90 9.23 -0.99 3.39
C TRP A 90 9.39 -1.25 1.88
N ALA A 91 8.38 -0.88 1.10
CA ALA A 91 8.37 -1.05 -0.35
C ALA A 91 9.44 -0.19 -1.06
N GLY A 92 9.96 0.86 -0.40
CA GLY A 92 10.92 1.79 -0.98
C GLY A 92 10.29 2.76 -1.98
N LEU A 93 8.98 3.00 -1.87
CA LEU A 93 8.25 3.91 -2.74
C LEU A 93 8.46 5.36 -2.29
N THR A 94 9.02 6.18 -3.18
CA THR A 94 9.38 7.59 -2.91
C THR A 94 8.39 8.58 -3.52
N ASP A 95 7.44 8.12 -4.32
CA ASP A 95 6.42 8.90 -5.04
C ASP A 95 5.19 9.26 -4.18
N ALA A 96 5.34 9.25 -2.85
CA ALA A 96 4.28 9.59 -1.94
C ALA A 96 3.94 11.09 -2.01
N SER A 97 2.70 11.40 -2.39
CA SER A 97 2.17 12.75 -2.41
C SER A 97 1.33 13.03 -1.15
N TRP A 98 1.24 14.27 -0.71
CA TRP A 98 0.37 14.61 0.42
C TRP A 98 -1.11 14.56 -0.01
N PHE A 99 -1.87 13.67 0.62
CA PHE A 99 -3.32 13.61 0.49
C PHE A 99 -3.98 14.10 1.78
N ARG A 100 -4.24 15.40 1.82
CA ARG A 100 -4.74 16.14 2.99
C ARG A 100 -3.80 16.04 4.20
N ASP A 101 -4.06 15.11 5.12
CA ASP A 101 -3.36 14.98 6.41
C ASP A 101 -2.38 13.79 6.44
N ARG A 102 -2.21 13.07 5.33
CA ARG A 102 -1.38 11.85 5.24
C ARG A 102 -0.60 11.79 3.93
N PRO A 103 0.60 11.17 3.90
CA PRO A 103 1.21 10.77 2.65
C PRO A 103 0.33 9.71 1.96
N CYS A 104 0.30 9.71 0.63
CA CYS A 104 -0.39 8.74 -0.19
C CYS A 104 0.32 8.54 -1.52
N VAL A 105 0.63 7.29 -1.84
CA VAL A 105 1.04 6.87 -3.18
C VAL A 105 -0.21 6.58 -3.99
N PHE A 106 -0.38 7.26 -5.13
CA PHE A 106 -1.50 7.01 -6.05
C PHE A 106 -1.06 6.03 -7.13
N LEU A 107 -1.97 5.13 -7.54
CA LEU A 107 -1.64 4.14 -8.56
C LEU A 107 -1.34 4.82 -9.90
N THR A 108 -2.13 5.79 -10.30
CA THR A 108 -1.90 6.61 -11.49
C THR A 108 -2.16 8.07 -11.16
N GLU A 109 -1.68 8.99 -12.01
CA GLU A 109 -1.94 10.42 -11.85
C GLU A 109 -3.44 10.75 -11.95
N CYS A 110 -4.17 9.94 -12.72
CA CYS A 110 -5.61 10.05 -12.95
C CYS A 110 -6.46 9.34 -11.87
N SER A 111 -5.85 8.70 -10.87
CA SER A 111 -6.61 7.97 -9.85
C SER A 111 -7.50 8.93 -9.04
N PRO A 112 -8.76 8.58 -8.76
CA PRO A 112 -9.69 9.46 -8.04
C PRO A 112 -9.17 9.85 -6.66
N LYS A 113 -9.12 11.16 -6.38
CA LYS A 113 -8.67 11.69 -5.08
C LYS A 113 -9.84 11.88 -4.11
N ASN A 114 -10.60 10.82 -3.87
CA ASN A 114 -11.74 10.84 -2.95
C ASN A 114 -11.33 10.52 -1.51
N TRP A 115 -11.38 11.55 -0.66
CA TRP A 115 -10.92 11.45 0.73
C TRP A 115 -11.80 10.53 1.59
N HIS A 116 -13.12 10.55 1.37
CA HIS A 116 -14.04 9.78 2.19
C HIS A 116 -13.90 8.28 1.94
N GLU A 117 -13.71 7.90 0.66
CA GLU A 117 -13.46 6.51 0.28
C GLU A 117 -12.14 6.00 0.84
N TYR A 118 -11.09 6.82 0.79
CA TYR A 118 -9.80 6.49 1.38
C TYR A 118 -9.89 6.23 2.90
N LEU A 119 -10.54 7.12 3.65
CA LEU A 119 -10.73 6.95 5.09
C LEU A 119 -11.57 5.71 5.42
N LYS A 120 -12.65 5.48 4.67
CA LYS A 120 -13.52 4.32 4.84
C LYS A 120 -12.76 3.02 4.60
N TYR A 121 -11.96 2.96 3.53
CA TYR A 121 -11.17 1.77 3.18
C TYR A 121 -10.06 1.49 4.21
N THR A 122 -9.34 2.53 4.63
CA THR A 122 -8.27 2.42 5.64
C THR A 122 -8.80 2.24 7.07
N GLY A 123 -10.12 2.31 7.27
CA GLY A 123 -10.73 2.27 8.60
C GLY A 123 -10.31 3.43 9.51
N SER A 124 -9.79 4.52 8.93
CA SER A 124 -9.18 5.61 9.68
C SER A 124 -10.10 6.83 9.75
N ARG A 125 -9.90 7.68 10.75
CA ARG A 125 -10.59 8.98 10.87
C ARG A 125 -9.68 10.09 10.37
N GLY A 126 -10.28 11.09 9.73
CA GLY A 126 -9.55 12.30 9.36
C GLY A 126 -9.03 13.01 10.60
N LYS A 127 -7.75 13.40 10.57
CA LYS A 127 -7.16 14.21 11.63
C LYS A 127 -7.72 15.62 11.50
N THR A 128 -8.61 16.00 12.39
CA THR A 128 -8.98 17.40 12.54
C THR A 128 -7.94 18.08 13.42
N LEU A 129 -7.63 19.36 13.13
CA LEU A 129 -6.95 20.20 14.10
C LEU A 129 -7.73 20.07 15.40
N ARG A 130 -7.09 19.58 16.48
CA ARG A 130 -7.73 19.47 17.80
C ARG A 130 -8.37 20.84 18.05
N ARG A 131 -9.70 20.93 18.00
CA ARG A 131 -10.38 22.14 18.45
C ARG A 131 -9.86 22.36 19.85
N ARG A 132 -9.22 23.51 20.10
CA ARG A 132 -9.02 23.95 21.47
C ARG A 132 -10.41 23.81 22.10
N ILE A 133 -10.54 22.95 23.11
CA ILE A 133 -11.73 22.93 23.94
C ILE A 133 -11.88 24.40 24.34
N PRO A 134 -12.95 25.11 23.92
CA PRO A 134 -13.12 26.50 24.29
C PRO A 134 -13.16 26.46 25.81
N SER A 135 -12.09 26.98 26.42
CA SER A 135 -11.91 27.17 27.86
C SER A 135 -12.82 26.27 28.70
N GLY A 136 -12.32 25.11 29.13
CA GLY A 136 -12.92 24.40 30.25
C GLY A 136 -13.29 25.46 31.29
N ARG A 137 -14.59 25.59 31.57
CA ARG A 137 -15.19 26.68 32.35
C ARG A 137 -14.22 27.10 33.45
N VAL A 138 -13.53 28.21 33.29
CA VAL A 138 -12.80 28.83 34.38
C VAL A 138 -13.90 29.27 35.32
N THR A 139 -14.14 28.49 36.39
CA THR A 139 -15.05 28.88 37.44
C THR A 139 -14.54 30.19 37.98
N ARG A 140 -15.38 31.22 37.87
CA ARG A 140 -15.15 32.63 38.23
C ARG A 140 -15.02 32.82 39.76
N ARG A 141 -14.31 31.91 40.45
CA ARG A 141 -14.15 31.86 41.93
C ARG A 141 -12.71 32.05 42.40
N LEU A 142 -11.78 32.42 41.53
CA LEU A 142 -10.40 32.75 41.89
C LEU A 142 -10.06 34.22 41.61
N ILE A 143 -11.00 35.13 41.85
CA ILE A 143 -10.64 36.54 42.08
C ILE A 143 -10.82 36.74 43.58
N ARG A 144 -9.70 36.75 44.31
CA ARG A 144 -9.65 37.13 45.74
C ARG A 144 -10.12 38.58 45.88
N LYS A 145 -10.91 38.86 46.92
CA LYS A 145 -11.26 40.21 47.37
C LYS A 145 -10.01 41.01 47.68
#